data_AF-A0A851ICQ0-F1
#
_entry.id   AF-A0A851ICQ0-F1
#
_cell.length_a   1.000
_cell.length_b   1.000
_cell.length_c   1.000
_cell.angle_alpha   90.00
_cell.angle_beta   90.00
_cell.angle_gamma   90.00
#
_symmetry.space_group_name_H-M   'P 1'
#
loop_
_entity.id
_entity.type
_entity.pdbx_description
1 polymer ?
#
loop_
_entity_poly.entity_id
_entity_poly.type
_entity_poly.pdbx_seq_one_letter_code
_entity_poly.pdbx_strand_id
1 'polypeptide(L)'
;MIKKTYITMPSEKFISHILIHLPPKNFKMVNRYGFYSRCISDRLKKTIDAFRKNIAVSRYSFYQRQMYKTFWMNPFYCPVCKVKMIVWEFYHYKYPAPRKYHYKKI
;
A
#
# COMPACT_ATOMS: atom_id res chain seq x y z
N MET A 1 -12.44 17.38 -26.05
CA MET A 1 -11.34 17.56 -27.03
C MET A 1 -10.02 17.57 -26.27
N ILE A 2 -9.10 16.65 -26.56
CA ILE A 2 -7.77 16.60 -25.92
C ILE A 2 -6.92 17.70 -26.56
N LYS A 3 -6.54 18.73 -25.79
CA LYS A 3 -5.59 19.75 -26.25
C LYS A 3 -4.21 19.13 -26.39
N LYS A 4 -3.64 19.18 -27.60
CA LYS A 4 -2.25 18.78 -27.84
C LYS A 4 -1.33 19.94 -27.42
N THR A 5 -0.39 19.65 -26.53
CA THR A 5 0.69 20.56 -26.11
C THR A 5 1.99 20.15 -26.78
N TYR A 6 2.64 21.11 -27.44
CA TYR A 6 3.94 20.93 -28.08
C TYR A 6 5.02 21.51 -27.19
N ILE A 7 6.12 20.77 -27.01
CA ILE A 7 7.21 21.13 -26.12
C ILE A 7 8.50 21.12 -26.94
N THR A 8 9.21 22.25 -26.96
CA THR A 8 10.52 22.37 -27.61
C THR A 8 11.61 22.12 -26.58
N MET A 9 12.57 21.26 -26.89
CA MET A 9 13.70 20.98 -25.99
C MET A 9 14.97 20.58 -26.77
N PRO A 10 16.15 20.70 -26.14
CA PRO A 10 17.41 20.24 -26.73
C PRO A 10 17.41 18.73 -26.98
N SER A 11 18.13 18.30 -28.03
CA SER A 11 18.24 16.89 -28.44
C SER A 11 18.77 15.98 -27.32
N GLU A 12 19.79 16.42 -26.58
CA GLU A 12 20.36 15.68 -25.45
C GLU A 12 19.32 15.38 -24.37
N LYS A 13 18.49 16.37 -24.05
CA LYS A 13 17.45 16.25 -23.02
C LYS A 13 16.35 15.28 -23.47
N PHE A 14 15.99 15.33 -24.76
CA PHE A 14 15.06 14.38 -25.35
C PHE A 14 15.57 12.93 -25.29
N ILE A 15 16.82 12.70 -25.67
CA ILE A 15 17.47 11.38 -25.60
C ILE A 15 17.51 10.88 -24.15
N SER A 16 17.83 11.75 -23.19
CA SER A 16 17.85 11.38 -21.76
C SER A 16 16.49 10.90 -21.25
N HIS A 17 15.39 11.55 -21.67
CA HIS A 17 14.04 11.15 -21.29
C HIS A 17 13.65 9.79 -21.88
N ILE A 18 14.07 9.48 -23.12
CA ILE A 18 13.86 8.16 -23.72
C ILE A 18 14.63 7.07 -22.95
N LEU A 19 15.86 7.38 -22.54
CA LEU A 19 16.75 6.41 -21.90
C LEU A 19 16.49 6.19 -20.40
N ILE A 20 15.57 6.94 -19.77
CA ILE A 20 15.22 6.77 -18.33
C ILE A 20 14.80 5.34 -17.98
N HIS A 21 14.20 4.63 -18.94
CA HIS A 21 13.77 3.25 -18.74
C HIS A 21 14.90 2.23 -18.85
N LEU A 22 16.05 2.63 -19.39
CA LEU A 22 17.19 1.76 -19.58
C LEU A 22 18.08 1.81 -18.32
N PRO A 23 18.24 0.69 -17.60
CA PRO A 23 19.14 0.66 -16.45
C PRO A 23 20.59 0.90 -16.91
N PRO A 24 21.42 1.58 -16.09
CA PRO A 24 22.85 1.74 -16.37
C PRO A 24 23.54 0.39 -16.62
N LYS A 25 24.63 0.39 -17.40
CA LYS A 25 25.34 -0.85 -17.83
C LYS A 25 25.73 -1.79 -16.67
N ASN A 26 25.97 -1.24 -15.47
CA ASN A 26 26.32 -2.01 -14.27
C ASN A 26 25.24 -1.99 -13.18
N PHE A 27 24.03 -1.50 -13.50
CA PHE A 27 22.93 -1.47 -12.57
C PHE A 27 22.27 -2.84 -12.51
N LYS A 28 22.56 -3.58 -11.44
CA LYS A 28 21.82 -4.79 -11.10
C LYS A 28 20.43 -4.40 -10.64
N MET A 29 19.41 -4.70 -11.45
CA MET A 29 18.03 -4.64 -10.96
C MET A 29 17.91 -5.51 -9.71
N VAL A 30 17.29 -4.95 -8.66
CA VAL A 30 17.00 -5.70 -7.43
C VAL A 30 15.95 -6.75 -7.77
N ASN A 31 16.39 -7.98 -8.00
CA ASN A 31 15.52 -9.15 -8.06
C ASN A 31 14.79 -9.35 -6.71
N ARG A 32 13.76 -10.20 -6.67
CA ARG A 32 13.05 -10.59 -5.43
C ARG A 32 14.00 -11.31 -4.45
N TYR A 33 14.77 -10.54 -3.69
CA TYR A 33 15.73 -10.96 -2.68
C TYR A 33 15.50 -10.18 -1.37
N GLY A 34 16.18 -10.60 -0.29
CA GLY A 34 16.02 -9.98 1.02
C GLY A 34 14.57 -10.06 1.52
N PHE A 35 14.03 -8.94 2.00
CA PHE A 35 12.66 -8.84 2.51
C PHE A 35 11.57 -9.14 1.46
N TYR A 36 11.90 -9.02 0.16
CA TYR A 36 10.97 -9.25 -0.95
C TYR A 36 11.17 -10.61 -1.63
N SER A 37 11.95 -11.52 -1.04
CA SER A 37 12.14 -12.86 -1.61
C SER A 37 10.86 -13.71 -1.52
N ARG A 38 10.67 -14.59 -2.51
CA ARG A 38 9.58 -15.60 -2.45
C ARG A 38 9.82 -16.64 -1.37
N CYS A 39 11.08 -17.03 -1.19
CA CYS A 39 11.51 -17.96 -0.16
C CYS A 39 12.35 -17.19 0.86
N ILE A 40 11.75 -16.92 2.02
CA ILE A 40 12.41 -16.23 3.13
C ILE A 40 13.13 -17.29 3.97
N SER A 41 14.42 -17.12 4.19
CA SER A 41 15.19 -18.02 5.07
C SER A 41 14.65 -17.96 6.50
N ASP A 42 14.73 -19.07 7.23
CA ASP A 42 14.22 -19.12 8.61
C ASP A 42 14.99 -18.19 9.55
N ARG A 43 16.28 -17.93 9.26
CA ARG A 43 17.06 -16.91 9.99
C ARG A 43 16.48 -15.52 9.81
N LEU A 44 16.09 -15.16 8.59
CA LEU A 44 15.47 -13.87 8.29
C LEU A 44 14.05 -13.76 8.88
N LYS A 45 13.27 -14.85 8.93
CA LYS A 45 11.97 -14.85 9.62
C LYS A 45 12.14 -14.55 11.10
N LYS A 46 13.07 -15.25 11.78
CA LYS A 46 13.34 -15.05 13.22
C LYS A 46 13.75 -13.61 13.55
N THR A 47 14.59 -12.99 12.71
CA THR A 47 14.98 -11.59 12.91
C THR A 47 13.81 -10.62 12.68
N ILE A 48 13.00 -10.84 11.64
CA ILE A 48 11.78 -10.05 11.39
C ILE A 48 10.81 -10.16 12.56
N ASP A 49 10.60 -11.35 13.11
CA ASP A 49 9.70 -11.57 14.23
C ASP A 49 10.18 -10.87 15.50
N ALA A 50 11.50 -10.87 15.76
CA ALA A 50 12.09 -10.09 16.85
C ALA A 50 11.86 -8.58 16.66
N PHE A 51 12.00 -8.07 15.44
CA PHE A 51 11.67 -6.68 15.11
C PHE A 51 10.17 -6.38 15.31
N ARG A 52 9.27 -7.28 14.89
CA ARG A 52 7.82 -7.11 15.03
C ARG A 52 7.37 -7.06 16.49
N LYS A 53 7.96 -7.88 17.37
CA LYS A 53 7.64 -7.89 18.81
C LYS A 53 7.92 -6.55 19.50
N ASN A 54 8.88 -5.78 19.00
CA ASN A 54 9.26 -4.47 19.54
C ASN A 54 8.45 -3.31 18.95
N ILE A 55 7.61 -3.55 17.94
CA ILE A 55 6.70 -2.53 17.42
C ILE A 55 5.47 -2.54 18.32
N ALA A 56 5.21 -1.43 19.02
CA ALA A 56 3.98 -1.27 19.78
C ALA A 56 2.79 -1.52 18.84
N VAL A 57 2.11 -2.65 19.04
CA VAL A 57 0.95 -3.01 18.23
C VAL A 57 -0.14 -2.01 18.58
N SER A 58 -0.37 -1.10 17.65
CA SER A 58 -1.49 -0.18 17.68
C SER A 58 -2.77 -0.94 18.04
N ARG A 59 -3.56 -0.43 19.00
CA ARG A 59 -4.94 -0.91 19.20
C ARG A 59 -5.79 -0.76 17.93
N TYR A 60 -5.38 0.13 17.03
CA TYR A 60 -6.04 0.42 15.77
C TYR A 60 -5.35 -0.29 14.60
N SER A 61 -6.14 -0.84 13.67
CA SER A 61 -5.62 -1.38 12.42
C SER A 61 -4.88 -0.30 11.62
N PHE A 62 -4.04 -0.71 10.66
CA PHE A 62 -3.36 0.22 9.76
C PHE A 62 -4.35 1.19 9.08
N TYR A 63 -5.49 0.67 8.61
CA TYR A 63 -6.54 1.47 7.99
C TYR A 63 -7.16 2.50 8.96
N GLN A 64 -7.49 2.09 10.19
CA GLN A 64 -7.99 3.00 11.21
C GLN A 64 -7.01 4.14 11.51
N ARG A 65 -5.72 3.80 11.61
CA ARG A 65 -4.67 4.79 11.85
C ARG A 65 -4.54 5.76 10.69
N GLN A 66 -4.63 5.31 9.44
CA GLN A 66 -4.58 6.19 8.28
C GLN A 66 -5.81 7.10 8.20
N MET A 67 -6.99 6.55 8.41
CA MET A 67 -8.23 7.35 8.43
C MET A 67 -8.18 8.42 9.51
N TYR A 68 -7.68 8.08 10.69
CA TYR A 68 -7.49 9.05 11.77
C TYR A 68 -6.46 10.13 11.40
N LYS A 69 -5.34 9.76 10.78
CA LYS A 69 -4.33 10.74 10.33
C LYS A 69 -4.86 11.70 9.26
N THR A 70 -5.66 11.20 8.33
CA THR A 70 -6.15 11.98 7.19
C THR A 70 -7.37 12.82 7.54
N PHE A 71 -8.30 12.25 8.31
CA PHE A 71 -9.63 12.82 8.54
C PHE A 71 -9.94 13.11 10.01
N TRP A 72 -9.00 12.85 10.93
CA TRP A 72 -9.19 12.99 12.38
C TRP A 72 -10.40 12.20 12.94
N MET A 73 -10.84 11.18 12.19
CA MET A 73 -11.99 10.35 12.54
C MET A 73 -11.68 8.87 12.33
N ASN A 74 -12.25 8.01 13.18
CA ASN A 74 -12.18 6.57 13.03
C ASN A 74 -13.49 6.07 12.37
N PRO A 75 -13.45 5.49 11.17
CA PRO A 75 -14.65 5.11 10.41
C PRO A 75 -15.43 3.95 11.04
N PHE A 76 -14.87 3.27 12.04
CA PHE A 76 -15.57 2.24 12.79
C PHE A 76 -16.13 2.76 14.11
N TYR A 77 -16.18 4.08 14.32
CA TYR A 77 -16.87 4.70 15.44
C TYR A 77 -17.85 5.74 14.91
N CYS A 78 -19.05 5.68 15.47
CA CYS A 78 -20.10 6.67 15.22
C CYS A 78 -19.63 8.06 15.66
N PRO A 79 -19.64 9.09 14.79
CA PRO A 79 -19.16 10.43 15.16
C PRO A 79 -20.02 11.10 16.23
N VAL A 80 -21.30 10.72 16.31
CA VAL A 80 -22.26 11.25 17.30
C VAL A 80 -22.20 10.47 18.60
N CYS A 81 -22.43 9.16 18.52
CA CYS A 81 -22.62 8.29 19.67
C CYS A 81 -21.33 7.66 20.21
N LYS A 82 -20.20 7.76 19.48
CA LYS A 82 -18.88 7.18 19.82
C LYS A 82 -18.89 5.67 20.10
N VAL A 83 -19.93 4.97 19.66
CA VAL A 83 -20.04 3.50 19.74
C VAL A 83 -19.33 2.88 18.53
N LYS A 84 -18.71 1.72 18.74
CA LYS A 84 -18.04 0.95 17.70
C LYS A 84 -19.07 0.38 16.72
N MET A 85 -18.92 0.71 15.44
CA MET A 85 -19.78 0.27 14.35
C MET A 85 -19.34 -1.10 13.81
N ILE A 86 -20.31 -1.92 13.41
CA ILE A 86 -20.09 -3.17 12.70
C ILE A 86 -20.01 -2.85 11.21
N VAL A 87 -19.00 -3.40 10.52
CA VAL A 87 -18.87 -3.26 9.08
C VAL A 87 -19.94 -4.12 8.40
N TRP A 88 -20.82 -3.50 7.63
CA TRP A 88 -21.85 -4.22 6.88
C TRP A 88 -21.33 -4.70 5.51
N GLU A 89 -20.92 -3.76 4.65
CA GLU A 89 -20.38 -4.03 3.32
C GLU A 89 -19.34 -2.98 2.93
N PHE A 90 -18.35 -3.39 2.14
CA PHE A 90 -17.42 -2.46 1.47
C PHE A 90 -17.96 -2.16 0.08
N TYR A 91 -18.40 -0.92 -0.15
CA TYR A 91 -18.83 -0.50 -1.49
C TYR A 91 -17.66 0.14 -2.25
N HIS A 92 -17.45 -0.25 -3.51
CA HIS A 92 -16.51 0.40 -4.40
C HIS A 92 -17.12 0.57 -5.80
N TYR A 93 -17.14 1.79 -6.32
CA TYR A 93 -17.84 2.10 -7.59
C TYR A 93 -17.32 1.32 -8.81
N LYS A 94 -16.03 0.93 -8.82
CA LYS A 94 -15.41 0.12 -9.88
C LYS A 94 -15.36 -1.39 -9.62
N TYR A 95 -15.62 -1.84 -8.39
CA TYR A 95 -15.50 -3.25 -8.04
C TYR A 95 -16.82 -3.72 -7.44
N PRO A 96 -17.43 -4.81 -7.94
CA PRO A 96 -18.65 -5.34 -7.35
C PRO A 96 -18.43 -5.62 -5.86
N ALA A 97 -19.50 -5.55 -5.06
CA ALA A 97 -19.44 -5.75 -3.62
C ALA A 97 -18.59 -7.00 -3.29
N PRO A 98 -17.55 -6.88 -2.46
CA PRO A 98 -16.69 -8.01 -2.14
C PRO A 98 -17.54 -9.12 -1.54
N ARG A 99 -17.35 -10.35 -2.04
CA ARG A 99 -18.10 -11.53 -1.57
C ARG A 99 -17.98 -11.61 -0.05
N LYS A 100 -19.13 -11.61 0.63
CA LYS A 100 -19.22 -11.78 2.09
C LYS A 100 -18.78 -13.20 2.45
N TYR A 101 -17.60 -13.35 3.05
CA TYR A 101 -17.27 -14.58 3.77
C TYR A 101 -17.73 -14.40 5.22
N HIS A 102 -18.92 -14.89 5.53
CA HIS A 102 -19.35 -15.09 6.91
C HIS A 102 -18.76 -16.41 7.39
N TYR A 103 -17.75 -16.40 8.25
CA TYR A 103 -17.54 -17.56 9.11
C TYR A 103 -18.61 -17.50 10.21
N LYS A 104 -19.41 -18.56 10.31
CA LYS A 104 -20.28 -18.80 11.46
C LYS A 104 -19.38 -18.76 12.71
N LYS A 105 -19.57 -17.79 13.59
CA LYS A 105 -19.14 -17.96 14.98
C LYS A 105 -20.02 -19.06 15.56
N ILE A 106 -19.43 -20.23 15.79
CA ILE A 106 -19.88 -21.18 16.81
C ILE A 106 -19.29 -20.67 18.12
#